data_AF-A0A2J6XXA5-F1
#
_entry.id   AF-A0A2J6XXA5-F1
#
_cell.length_a   1.000
_cell.length_b   1.000
_cell.length_c   1.000
_cell.angle_alpha   90.00
_cell.angle_beta   90.00
_cell.angle_gamma   90.00
#
_symmetry.space_group_name_H-M   'P 1'
#
loop_
_entity.id
_entity.type
_entity.pdbx_description
1 polymer ?
#
loop_
_entity_poly.entity_id
_entity_poly.type
_entity_poly.pdbx_seq_one_letter_code
_entity_poly.pdbx_strand_id
1 'polypeptide(L)'
;MKGIYILLINVEKDLKINVGSLGKIDFKKGIYCYVGSAQNNLEKRILRHISKNKRKFWHVDYLLSNRWANVIGVIYIEADKNMECKIARELEKKKDFIPKFGSSDCKCKSHLFRV
;
A
#
# COMPACT_ATOMS: atom_id res chain seq x y z
N MET A 1 9.32 -15.76 8.28
CA MET A 1 7.89 -15.78 7.91
C MET A 1 7.69 -15.18 6.52
N LYS A 2 6.87 -15.83 5.69
CA LYS A 2 6.32 -15.30 4.43
C LYS A 2 4.85 -14.95 4.64
N GLY A 3 4.30 -14.06 3.82
CA GLY A 3 2.89 -13.72 3.95
C GLY A 3 2.41 -12.58 3.09
N ILE A 4 1.15 -12.23 3.33
CA ILE A 4 0.49 -11.03 2.85
C ILE A 4 0.33 -10.09 4.03
N TYR A 5 0.48 -8.79 3.79
CA TYR A 5 0.22 -7.74 4.77
C TYR A 5 -0.73 -6.69 4.20
N ILE A 6 -1.46 -6.06 5.10
CA ILE A 6 -2.29 -4.89 4.84
C ILE A 6 -1.78 -3.79 5.77
N LEU A 7 -1.31 -2.69 5.19
CA LEU A 7 -1.00 -1.47 5.96
C LEU A 7 -2.28 -0.63 6.04
N LEU A 8 -2.67 -0.27 7.26
CA LEU A 8 -3.67 0.77 7.52
C LEU A 8 -2.93 2.11 7.58
N ILE A 9 -3.24 3.00 6.66
CA ILE A 9 -2.53 4.28 6.48
C ILE A 9 -3.53 5.40 6.71
N ASN A 10 -3.30 6.23 7.73
CA ASN A 10 -4.06 7.46 7.93
C ASN A 10 -3.42 8.58 7.11
N VAL A 11 -4.22 9.20 6.24
CA VAL A 11 -3.89 10.42 5.50
C VAL A 11 -4.64 11.57 6.15
N GLU A 12 -3.92 12.42 6.87
CA GLU A 12 -4.51 13.40 7.79
C GLU A 12 -5.17 14.60 7.10
N LYS A 13 -4.80 14.86 5.84
CA LYS A 13 -5.37 15.90 4.98
C LYS A 13 -5.21 15.54 3.52
N ASP A 14 -5.88 16.27 2.62
CA ASP A 14 -5.67 16.10 1.17
C ASP A 14 -4.19 16.34 0.80
N LEU A 15 -3.60 15.42 0.04
CA LEU A 15 -2.20 15.45 -0.39
C LEU A 15 -2.10 15.34 -1.90
N LYS A 16 -1.09 15.99 -2.46
CA LYS A 16 -0.71 15.82 -3.86
C LYS A 16 0.75 15.37 -3.93
N ILE A 17 0.99 14.14 -4.38
CA ILE A 17 2.31 13.50 -4.32
C ILE A 17 2.71 13.02 -5.71
N ASN A 18 3.98 13.21 -6.08
CA ASN A 18 4.55 12.56 -7.27
C ASN A 18 5.01 11.13 -6.90
N VAL A 19 4.37 10.12 -7.48
CA VAL A 19 4.53 8.70 -7.14
C VAL A 19 5.23 7.97 -8.27
N GLY A 20 6.56 8.05 -8.32
CA GLY A 20 7.39 7.32 -9.28
C GLY A 20 6.86 7.41 -10.72
N SER A 21 6.64 6.26 -11.35
CA SER A 21 6.13 6.14 -12.71
C SER A 21 4.63 6.46 -12.86
N LEU A 22 3.86 6.57 -11.77
CA LEU A 22 2.46 6.96 -11.81
C LEU A 22 2.25 8.47 -11.89
N GLY A 23 3.32 9.26 -11.76
CA GLY A 23 3.24 10.71 -11.81
C GLY A 23 2.49 11.31 -10.61
N LYS A 24 1.82 12.44 -10.85
CA LYS A 24 1.16 13.22 -9.79
C LYS A 24 -0.20 12.62 -9.44
N ILE A 25 -0.37 12.23 -8.17
CA ILE A 25 -1.60 11.64 -7.63
C ILE A 25 -2.15 12.53 -6.52
N ASP A 26 -3.47 12.74 -6.54
CA ASP A 26 -4.22 13.35 -5.44
C ASP A 26 -4.73 12.26 -4.47
N PHE A 27 -4.37 12.38 -3.21
CA PHE A 27 -4.86 11.55 -2.11
C PHE A 27 -5.82 12.39 -1.29
N LYS A 28 -7.03 11.90 -1.07
CA LYS A 28 -8.01 12.54 -0.18
C LYS A 28 -7.71 12.18 1.27
N LYS A 29 -8.05 13.06 2.20
CA LYS A 29 -8.05 12.73 3.63
C LYS A 29 -8.85 11.45 3.87
N GLY A 30 -8.34 10.57 4.72
CA GLY A 30 -9.02 9.34 5.12
C GLY A 30 -8.07 8.20 5.47
N ILE A 31 -8.66 7.03 5.72
CA ILE A 31 -7.91 5.80 5.96
C ILE A 31 -7.76 5.03 4.65
N TYR A 32 -6.56 4.51 4.43
CA TYR A 32 -6.24 3.69 3.28
C TYR A 32 -5.77 2.31 3.71
N CYS A 33 -6.14 1.29 2.94
CA CYS A 33 -5.61 -0.05 3.02
C CYS A 33 -4.65 -0.28 1.86
N TYR A 34 -3.38 -0.56 2.15
CA TYR A 34 -2.40 -1.01 1.16
C TYR A 34 -2.15 -2.51 1.30
N VAL A 35 -2.42 -3.27 0.24
CA VAL A 35 -2.21 -4.73 0.22
C VAL A 35 -0.86 -5.04 -0.44
N GLY A 36 -0.02 -5.80 0.25
CA GLY A 36 1.29 -6.19 -0.26
C GLY A 36 1.66 -7.62 0.12
N SER A 37 2.54 -8.25 -0.65
CA SER A 37 3.14 -9.54 -0.30
C SER A 37 4.61 -9.44 0.10
N ALA A 38 5.04 -10.35 0.96
CA ALA A 38 6.43 -10.59 1.27
C ALA A 38 6.69 -12.09 1.36
N GLN A 39 7.24 -12.66 0.29
CA GLN A 39 7.50 -14.10 0.23
C GLN A 39 8.85 -14.50 0.84
N ASN A 40 9.63 -13.50 1.27
CA ASN A 40 10.84 -13.63 2.08
C ASN A 40 10.83 -12.49 3.11
N ASN A 41 11.00 -12.82 4.39
CA ASN A 41 11.11 -11.86 5.50
C ASN A 41 9.97 -10.82 5.58
N LEU A 42 8.75 -11.29 5.87
CA LEU A 42 7.54 -10.45 6.00
C LEU A 42 7.74 -9.26 6.94
N GLU A 43 8.24 -9.52 8.13
CA GLU A 43 8.51 -8.50 9.15
C GLU A 43 9.47 -7.41 8.62
N LYS A 44 10.59 -7.81 8.00
CA LYS A 44 11.57 -6.87 7.43
C LYS A 44 10.94 -5.99 6.34
N ARG A 45 10.02 -6.54 5.53
CA ARG A 45 9.30 -5.76 4.51
C ARG A 45 8.34 -4.75 5.15
N ILE A 46 7.59 -5.15 6.16
CA ILE A 46 6.69 -4.24 6.91
C ILE A 46 7.49 -3.13 7.58
N LEU A 47 8.55 -3.47 8.33
CA LEU A 47 9.41 -2.50 9.00
C LEU A 47 10.05 -1.53 8.01
N ARG A 48 10.43 -2.00 6.82
CA ARG A 48 10.89 -1.12 5.75
C ARG A 48 9.81 -0.12 5.35
N HIS A 49 8.55 -0.52 5.18
CA HIS A 49 7.49 0.43 4.83
C HIS A 49 7.22 1.45 5.94
N ILE A 50 7.37 1.07 7.20
CA ILE A 50 7.21 2.00 8.33
C ILE A 50 8.38 2.98 8.43
N SER A 51 9.61 2.55 8.13
CA SER A 51 10.80 3.42 8.21
C SER A 51 10.70 4.66 7.31
N LYS A 52 10.89 5.86 7.85
CA LYS A 52 10.86 7.09 7.05
C LYS A 52 12.16 7.30 6.25
N ASN A 53 13.30 6.82 6.77
CA ASN A 53 14.59 6.96 6.10
C ASN A 53 14.88 5.74 5.21
N LYS A 54 14.49 5.84 3.94
CA LYS A 54 14.75 4.80 2.93
C LYS A 54 14.71 5.37 1.53
N ARG A 55 15.42 4.71 0.60
CA ARG A 55 15.18 4.91 -0.83
C ARG A 55 13.77 4.42 -1.19
N LYS A 56 12.97 5.30 -1.78
CA LYS A 56 11.63 4.98 -2.28
C LYS A 56 11.77 3.99 -3.43
N PHE A 57 11.06 2.87 -3.34
CA PHE A 57 11.09 1.83 -4.35
C PHE A 57 9.67 1.41 -4.76
N TRP A 58 8.79 1.14 -3.79
CA TRP A 58 7.38 0.87 -4.07
C TRP A 58 6.56 2.15 -4.08
N HIS A 59 5.43 2.16 -4.80
CA HIS A 59 4.53 3.32 -4.83
C HIS A 59 4.11 3.76 -3.42
N VAL A 60 3.85 2.82 -2.51
CA VAL A 60 3.49 3.12 -1.10
C VAL A 60 4.60 3.86 -0.35
N ASP A 61 5.87 3.68 -0.73
CA ASP A 61 6.98 4.40 -0.09
C ASP A 61 6.91 5.91 -0.36
N TYR A 62 6.36 6.32 -1.52
CA TYR A 62 6.15 7.74 -1.84
C TYR A 62 5.06 8.35 -0.95
N LEU A 63 3.95 7.64 -0.78
CA LEU A 63 2.88 8.05 0.14
C LEU A 63 3.40 8.15 1.58
N LEU A 64 4.01 7.09 2.09
CA LEU A 64 4.51 7.01 3.47
C LEU A 64 5.70 7.92 3.77
N SER A 65 6.38 8.45 2.74
CA SER A 65 7.40 9.49 2.91
C SER A 65 6.82 10.86 3.24
N ASN A 66 5.51 11.06 3.06
CA ASN A 66 4.83 12.29 3.46
C ASN A 66 4.59 12.27 4.98
N ARG A 67 4.83 13.41 5.66
CA ARG A 67 4.63 13.54 7.11
C ARG A 67 3.16 13.41 7.55
N TRP A 68 2.23 13.63 6.64
CA TRP A 68 0.78 13.55 6.88
C TRP A 68 0.17 12.19 6.50
N ALA A 69 1.02 11.20 6.19
CA ALA A 69 0.62 9.83 5.88
C ALA A 69 1.36 8.86 6.79
N ASN A 70 0.62 8.21 7.69
CA ASN A 70 1.20 7.41 8.78
C ASN A 70 0.55 6.03 8.84
N VAL A 71 1.37 4.99 9.01
CA VAL A 71 0.86 3.63 9.25
C VAL A 71 0.32 3.58 10.68
N ILE A 72 -0.98 3.33 10.82
CA ILE A 72 -1.69 3.26 12.11
C ILE A 72 -1.95 1.81 12.54
N GLY A 73 -1.72 0.85 11.65
CA GLY A 73 -1.89 -0.56 11.94
C GLY A 73 -1.39 -1.45 10.83
N VAL A 74 -1.08 -2.70 11.16
CA VAL A 74 -0.68 -3.72 10.20
C VAL A 74 -1.44 -4.99 10.51
N ILE A 75 -2.10 -5.53 9.49
CA ILE A 75 -2.68 -6.88 9.52
C ILE A 75 -1.79 -7.75 8.64
N TYR A 76 -1.43 -8.93 9.09
CA TYR A 76 -0.68 -9.87 8.27
C TYR A 76 -1.21 -11.28 8.43
N ILE A 77 -1.04 -12.07 7.39
CA ILE A 77 -1.40 -13.49 7.34
C ILE A 77 -0.27 -14.27 6.68
N GLU A 78 0.05 -15.44 7.22
CA GLU A 78 0.92 -16.38 6.55
C GLU A 78 0.18 -17.00 5.38
N ALA A 79 0.62 -16.68 4.16
CA ALA A 79 -0.01 -17.09 2.92
C ALA A 79 0.95 -16.89 1.73
N ASP A 80 0.67 -17.61 0.65
CA ASP A 80 1.39 -17.48 -0.60
C ASP A 80 1.01 -16.20 -1.37
N LYS A 81 1.88 -15.79 -2.32
CA LYS A 81 1.73 -14.56 -3.11
C LYS A 81 0.37 -14.42 -3.79
N ASN A 82 -0.24 -15.54 -4.21
CA ASN A 82 -1.53 -15.54 -4.89
C ASN A 82 -2.67 -14.94 -4.04
N MET A 83 -2.55 -14.95 -2.70
CA MET A 83 -3.55 -14.38 -1.79
C MET A 83 -3.58 -12.85 -1.84
N GLU A 84 -2.47 -12.19 -2.20
CA GLU A 84 -2.38 -10.74 -2.36
C GLU A 84 -3.44 -10.21 -3.35
N CYS A 85 -3.46 -10.81 -4.55
CA CYS A 85 -4.40 -10.43 -5.59
C CYS A 85 -5.85 -10.79 -5.25
N LYS A 86 -6.07 -11.85 -4.47
CA LYS A 86 -7.42 -12.22 -4.00
C LYS A 86 -7.95 -11.14 -3.07
N ILE A 87 -7.16 -10.72 -2.08
CA ILE A 87 -7.53 -9.66 -1.12
C ILE A 87 -7.74 -8.33 -1.85
N ALA A 88 -6.84 -7.96 -2.76
CA ALA A 88 -6.97 -6.72 -3.54
C ALA A 88 -8.30 -6.68 -4.32
N ARG A 89 -8.67 -7.77 -5.01
CA ARG A 89 -9.93 -7.86 -5.77
C ARG A 89 -11.18 -7.75 -4.91
N GLU A 90 -11.15 -8.26 -3.68
CA GLU A 90 -12.27 -8.08 -2.75
C GLU A 90 -12.40 -6.62 -2.31
N LEU A 91 -11.29 -5.93 -2.04
CA LEU A 91 -11.31 -4.49 -1.73
C LEU A 91 -11.69 -3.61 -2.93
N GLU A 92 -11.36 -4.01 -4.15
CA GLU A 92 -11.75 -3.32 -5.39
C GLU A 92 -13.27 -3.15 -5.52
N LYS A 93 -14.08 -4.04 -4.92
CA LYS A 93 -15.54 -3.96 -4.95
C LYS A 93 -16.08 -2.68 -4.31
N LYS A 94 -15.32 -2.04 -3.40
CA LYS A 94 -15.66 -0.74 -2.80
C LYS A 94 -15.57 0.43 -3.78
N LYS A 95 -14.92 0.26 -4.94
CA LYS A 95 -14.74 1.26 -6.00
C LYS A 95 -14.04 2.58 -5.57
N ASP A 96 -13.42 2.63 -4.39
CA ASP A 96 -12.60 3.75 -3.93
C ASP A 96 -11.13 3.31 -3.83
N PHE A 97 -10.37 3.51 -4.90
CA PHE A 97 -8.98 3.08 -5.02
C PHE A 97 -8.16 3.99 -5.92
N ILE A 98 -6.83 3.95 -5.77
CA ILE A 98 -5.91 4.68 -6.65
C ILE A 98 -5.48 3.77 -7.82
N PRO A 99 -5.87 4.05 -9.07
CA PRO A 99 -5.58 3.15 -10.19
C PRO A 99 -4.09 2.85 -10.37
N LYS A 100 -3.77 1.60 -10.71
CA LYS A 100 -2.42 1.06 -10.96
C LYS A 100 -1.46 1.14 -9.75
N PHE A 101 -1.95 1.51 -8.57
CA PHE A 101 -1.10 1.70 -7.40
C PHE A 101 -0.64 0.36 -6.82
N GLY A 102 0.64 0.03 -6.98
CA GLY A 102 1.24 -1.17 -6.39
C GLY A 102 0.91 -2.46 -7.13
N SER A 103 0.30 -2.37 -8.32
CA SER A 103 -0.12 -3.51 -9.13
C SER A 103 0.68 -3.67 -10.43
N SER A 104 1.92 -3.16 -10.49
CA SER A 104 2.73 -3.15 -11.71
C SER A 104 3.09 -4.56 -12.22
N ASP A 105 3.12 -5.57 -11.36
CA ASP A 105 3.44 -6.97 -11.69
C ASP A 105 2.20 -7.88 -11.74
N CYS A 106 0.99 -7.31 -11.73
CA CYS A 106 -0.26 -8.08 -11.73
C CYS A 106 -1.38 -7.37 -12.52
N LYS A 107 -2.56 -8.00 -12.57
CA LYS A 107 -3.74 -7.46 -13.28
C LYS A 107 -4.73 -6.74 -12.37
N CYS A 108 -4.39 -6.51 -11.09
CA CYS A 108 -5.25 -5.78 -10.16
C CYS A 108 -5.37 -4.31 -10.60
N LYS A 109 -6.56 -3.73 -10.43
CA LYS A 109 -6.79 -2.31 -10.69
C LYS A 109 -6.03 -1.44 -9.72
N SER A 110 -5.85 -1.91 -8.49
CA SER A 110 -5.05 -1.24 -7.46
C SER A 110 -4.70 -2.20 -6.33
N HIS A 111 -3.70 -1.85 -5.54
CA HIS A 111 -3.42 -2.40 -4.23
C HIS A 111 -3.58 -1.35 -3.11
N LEU A 112 -4.04 -0.14 -3.42
CA LEU A 112 -4.30 0.93 -2.46
C LEU A 112 -5.75 1.42 -2.56
N PHE A 113 -6.48 1.23 -1.46
CA PHE A 113 -7.92 1.46 -1.36
C PHE A 113 -8.20 2.46 -0.26
N ARG A 114 -9.15 3.37 -0.44
CA ARG A 114 -9.67 4.20 0.66
C ARG A 114 -10.84 3.46 1.30
N VAL A 115 -10.92 3.49 2.64
CA VAL A 115 -11.95 2.80 3.41
C VAL A 115 -12.79 3.75 4.25
#